data_AF-A0A077K2Z3-F1
#
_entry.id   AF-A0A077K2Z3-F1
#
_cell.length_a   1.000
_cell.length_b   1.000
_cell.length_c   1.000
_cell.angle_alpha   90.00
_cell.angle_beta   90.00
_cell.angle_gamma   90.00
#
_symmetry.space_group_name_H-M   'P 1'
#
loop_
_entity.id
_entity.type
_entity.pdbx_description
1 polymer ?
#
loop_
_entity_poly.entity_id
_entity_poly.type
_entity_poly.pdbx_seq_one_letter_code
_entity_poly.pdbx_strand_id
1 'polypeptide(L)'
;MDYKLKFTSIDNAIIYSKKLKATHKIVYLVIASFSNKSNECYPSLDTIADRADVSKTTVIDAIKNLEALGLMTKQIRKSNEKMLVANKSKQYTIYKNQTNIYKILETLKK
;
A
#
# COMPACT_ATOMS: atom_id res chain seq x y z
N MET A 1 -4.71 4.26 19.13
CA MET A 1 -5.16 4.96 17.90
C MET A 1 -6.67 5.07 17.99
N ASP A 2 -7.18 6.30 18.09
CA ASP A 2 -8.62 6.55 18.20
C ASP A 2 -9.24 6.45 16.80
N TYR A 3 -9.80 5.28 16.47
CA TYR A 3 -10.39 4.98 15.14
C TYR A 3 -11.71 5.72 14.88
N LYS A 4 -12.16 6.56 15.82
CA LYS A 4 -13.57 6.92 15.94
C LYS A 4 -14.16 7.64 14.73
N LEU A 5 -13.39 8.33 13.86
CA LEU A 5 -13.98 9.14 12.78
C LEU A 5 -13.12 9.30 11.50
N LYS A 6 -12.19 8.40 11.18
CA LYS A 6 -11.40 8.50 9.93
C LYS A 6 -11.92 7.54 8.86
N PHE A 7 -12.36 8.05 7.72
CA PHE A 7 -12.64 7.25 6.52
C PHE A 7 -11.46 7.31 5.54
N THR A 8 -11.31 6.26 4.74
CA THR A 8 -10.30 6.17 3.69
C THR A 8 -11.01 6.14 2.34
N SER A 9 -10.88 7.21 1.56
CA SER A 9 -11.38 7.26 0.18
C SER A 9 -10.43 6.52 -0.76
N ILE A 10 -10.97 5.72 -1.66
CA ILE A 10 -10.23 4.95 -2.66
C ILE A 10 -10.88 5.13 -4.01
N ASP A 11 -10.07 5.21 -5.07
CA ASP A 11 -10.57 5.30 -6.43
C ASP A 11 -11.32 4.04 -6.84
N ASN A 12 -12.49 4.24 -7.47
CA ASN A 12 -13.30 3.15 -8.01
C ASN A 12 -12.54 2.24 -8.98
N ALA A 13 -11.50 2.75 -9.66
CA ALA A 13 -10.63 1.95 -10.50
C ALA A 13 -9.97 0.78 -9.73
N ILE A 14 -9.61 0.98 -8.46
CA ILE A 14 -9.06 -0.08 -7.59
C ILE A 14 -10.16 -1.10 -7.24
N ILE A 15 -11.35 -0.60 -6.90
CA ILE A 15 -12.51 -1.42 -6.51
C ILE A 15 -12.95 -2.32 -7.66
N TYR A 16 -13.04 -1.78 -8.87
CA TYR A 16 -13.52 -2.49 -10.06
C TYR A 16 -12.43 -3.24 -10.84
N SER A 17 -11.15 -3.06 -10.48
CA SER A 17 -10.05 -3.75 -11.17
C SER A 17 -10.20 -5.27 -11.08
N LYS A 18 -10.15 -5.93 -12.26
CA LYS A 18 -10.05 -7.40 -12.39
C LYS A 18 -8.60 -7.90 -12.30
N LYS A 19 -7.61 -7.00 -12.34
CA LYS A 19 -6.18 -7.34 -12.21
C LYS A 19 -5.75 -7.51 -10.76
N LEU A 20 -6.55 -6.98 -9.82
CA LEU A 20 -6.32 -7.11 -8.38
C LEU A 20 -7.22 -8.19 -7.80
N LYS A 21 -6.61 -9.11 -7.04
CA LYS A 21 -7.36 -10.04 -6.18
C LYS A 21 -8.05 -9.28 -5.06
N ALA A 22 -9.08 -9.86 -4.46
CA ALA A 22 -9.73 -9.29 -3.28
C ALA A 22 -8.72 -9.00 -2.15
N THR A 23 -7.77 -9.90 -1.94
CA THR A 23 -6.68 -9.73 -0.96
C THR A 23 -5.72 -8.60 -1.31
N HIS A 24 -5.47 -8.35 -2.61
CA HIS A 24 -4.65 -7.20 -3.03
C HIS A 24 -5.36 -5.87 -2.76
N LYS A 25 -6.68 -5.84 -3.00
CA LYS A 25 -7.52 -4.66 -2.73
C LYS A 25 -7.55 -4.32 -1.24
N ILE A 26 -7.80 -5.30 -0.36
CA ILE A 26 -7.85 -5.06 1.09
C ILE A 26 -6.49 -4.60 1.64
N VAL A 27 -5.38 -5.17 1.16
CA VAL A 27 -4.03 -4.71 1.53
C VAL A 27 -3.80 -3.27 1.09
N TYR A 28 -4.19 -2.91 -0.13
CA TYR A 28 -4.11 -1.52 -0.61
C TYR A 28 -4.94 -0.56 0.25
N LEU A 29 -6.20 -0.92 0.57
CA LEU A 29 -7.09 -0.17 1.45
C LEU A 29 -6.45 0.09 2.83
N VAL A 30 -5.89 -0.94 3.44
CA VAL A 30 -5.23 -0.86 4.75
C VAL A 30 -4.01 0.06 4.68
N ILE A 31 -3.12 -0.11 3.71
CA ILE A 31 -1.96 0.76 3.52
C ILE A 31 -2.41 2.22 3.29
N ALA A 32 -3.46 2.44 2.50
CA ALA A 32 -4.07 3.75 2.28
C ALA A 32 -4.62 4.40 3.54
N SER A 33 -5.18 3.61 4.46
CA SER A 33 -5.67 4.12 5.75
C SER A 33 -4.55 4.71 6.63
N PHE A 34 -3.33 4.16 6.51
CA PHE A 34 -2.13 4.65 7.19
C PHE A 34 -1.46 5.84 6.51
N SER A 35 -1.85 6.19 5.28
CA SER A 35 -1.21 7.29 4.54
C SER A 35 -1.41 8.65 5.22
N ASN A 36 -0.32 9.40 5.27
CA ASN A 36 -0.30 10.79 5.71
C ASN A 36 -0.72 11.75 4.57
N LYS A 37 -0.65 13.06 4.82
CA LYS A 37 -0.98 14.10 3.82
C LYS A 37 -0.08 14.08 2.59
N SER A 38 1.13 13.53 2.71
CA SER A 38 2.11 13.35 1.63
C SER A 38 1.98 11.98 0.93
N ASN A 39 0.95 11.20 1.25
CA ASN A 39 0.73 9.82 0.78
C ASN A 39 1.82 8.81 1.20
N GLU A 40 2.56 9.11 2.25
CA GLU A 40 3.57 8.22 2.81
C GLU A 40 3.02 7.51 4.04
N CYS A 41 3.46 6.27 4.27
CA CYS A 41 3.17 5.52 5.48
C CYS A 41 4.27 4.50 5.79
N TYR A 42 4.28 4.03 7.04
CA TYR A 42 5.35 3.19 7.58
C TYR A 42 4.85 1.98 8.39
N PRO A 43 3.70 1.35 8.07
CA PRO A 43 3.26 0.19 8.83
C PRO A 43 4.22 -0.99 8.62
N SER A 44 4.41 -1.81 9.66
CA SER A 44 5.14 -3.07 9.50
C SER A 44 4.33 -4.08 8.69
N LEU A 45 4.98 -5.12 8.15
CA LEU A 45 4.26 -6.21 7.47
C LEU A 45 3.29 -6.91 8.43
N ASP A 46 3.65 -7.04 9.71
CA ASP A 46 2.75 -7.54 10.76
C ASP A 46 1.53 -6.66 10.93
N THR A 47 1.72 -5.34 11.00
CA THR A 47 0.62 -4.38 11.16
C THR A 47 -0.33 -4.46 9.95
N ILE A 48 0.21 -4.57 8.73
CA ILE A 48 -0.62 -4.70 7.54
C ILE A 48 -1.38 -6.03 7.56
N ALA A 49 -0.71 -7.14 7.88
CA ALA A 49 -1.30 -8.47 7.93
C ALA A 49 -2.46 -8.55 8.93
N ASP A 50 -2.23 -8.04 10.16
CA ASP A 50 -3.22 -7.93 11.22
C ASP A 50 -4.46 -7.13 10.77
N ARG A 51 -4.25 -5.95 10.16
CA ARG A 51 -5.37 -5.08 9.76
C ARG A 51 -6.09 -5.50 8.48
N ALA A 52 -5.40 -6.20 7.59
CA ALA A 52 -5.97 -6.72 6.36
C ALA A 52 -6.58 -8.11 6.52
N ASP A 53 -6.45 -8.73 7.70
CA ASP A 53 -6.88 -10.08 8.02
C ASP A 53 -6.35 -11.12 7.01
N VAL A 54 -5.05 -11.06 6.75
CA VAL A 54 -4.37 -11.96 5.81
C VAL A 54 -2.98 -12.35 6.30
N SER A 55 -2.42 -13.43 5.75
CA SER A 55 -1.06 -13.82 6.07
C SER A 55 -0.02 -12.78 5.62
N LYS A 56 1.12 -12.71 6.31
CA LYS A 56 2.30 -11.94 5.86
C LYS A 56 2.71 -12.25 4.43
N THR A 57 2.64 -13.51 4.02
CA THR A 57 2.98 -13.92 2.65
C THR A 57 2.03 -13.28 1.63
N THR A 58 0.73 -13.23 1.95
CA THR A 58 -0.28 -12.54 1.14
C THR A 58 -0.01 -11.04 1.07
N VAL A 59 0.42 -10.41 2.17
CA VAL A 59 0.83 -8.99 2.16
C VAL A 59 2.02 -8.75 1.25
N ILE A 60 3.04 -9.61 1.30
CA ILE A 60 4.23 -9.51 0.44
C ILE A 60 3.85 -9.68 -1.04
N ASP A 61 3.01 -10.67 -1.37
CA ASP A 61 2.47 -10.87 -2.72
C ASP A 61 1.69 -9.64 -3.22
N ALA A 62 0.79 -9.13 -2.38
CA ALA A 62 0.00 -7.94 -2.68
C ALA A 62 0.89 -6.72 -2.96
N ILE A 63 1.87 -6.43 -2.10
CA ILE A 63 2.78 -5.30 -2.29
C ILE A 63 3.54 -5.44 -3.62
N LYS A 64 4.09 -6.63 -3.92
CA LYS A 64 4.79 -6.86 -5.20
C LYS A 64 3.88 -6.59 -6.40
N ASN A 65 2.63 -7.05 -6.35
CA ASN A 65 1.66 -6.83 -7.42
C ASN A 65 1.29 -5.34 -7.57
N LEU A 66 1.04 -4.65 -6.46
CA LEU A 66 0.72 -3.22 -6.43
C LEU A 66 1.90 -2.37 -6.96
N GLU A 67 3.14 -2.73 -6.62
CA GLU A 67 4.35 -2.10 -7.18
C GLU A 67 4.45 -2.32 -8.69
N ALA A 68 4.23 -3.55 -9.16
CA ALA A 68 4.24 -3.89 -10.59
C ALA A 68 3.16 -3.14 -11.40
N LEU A 69 2.02 -2.86 -10.78
CA LEU A 69 0.93 -2.07 -11.37
C LEU A 69 1.13 -0.56 -11.24
N GLY A 70 2.21 -0.10 -10.59
CA GLY A 70 2.51 1.31 -10.40
C GLY A 70 1.57 2.03 -9.42
N LEU A 71 0.89 1.28 -8.55
CA LEU A 71 -0.04 1.83 -7.56
C LEU A 71 0.64 2.35 -6.31
N MET A 72 1.84 1.84 -6.02
CA MET A 72 2.65 2.25 -4.89
C MET A 72 4.13 1.97 -5.13
N THR A 73 4.98 2.52 -4.27
CA THR A 73 6.39 2.13 -4.13
C THR A 73 6.74 1.80 -2.69
N LYS A 74 7.68 0.87 -2.50
CA LYS A 74 8.27 0.55 -1.21
C LYS A 74 9.75 0.95 -1.20
N GLN A 75 10.15 1.70 -0.17
CA GLN A 75 11.55 2.06 0.09
C GLN A 75 11.99 1.54 1.46
N ILE A 76 13.24 1.11 1.58
CA ILE A 76 13.83 0.74 2.87
C ILE A 76 14.55 1.97 3.41
N ARG A 77 14.07 2.50 4.53
CA ARG A 77 14.75 3.57 5.27
C ARG A 77 15.81 2.96 6.17
N LYS A 78 17.02 3.51 6.10
CA LYS A 78 18.06 3.33 7.12
C LYS A 78 17.88 4.45 8.14
N SER A 79 17.84 4.12 9.43
CA SER A 79 17.99 5.12 10.48
C SER A 79 19.40 5.72 10.39
N ASN A 80 19.54 7.04 10.40
CA ASN A 80 20.83 7.72 10.37
C ASN A 80 21.56 7.69 11.73
N GLU A 81 20.99 7.06 12.76
CA GLU A 81 21.60 6.97 14.07
C GLU A 81 22.63 5.84 14.19
N LYS A 82 23.74 6.16 14.84
CA LYS A 82 24.80 5.25 15.32
C LYS A 82 24.29 4.29 16.41
N MET A 83 23.12 3.67 16.22
CA MET A 83 22.67 2.57 17.06
C MET A 83 23.36 1.29 16.64
N LEU A 84 23.80 0.49 17.62
CA LEU A 84 24.54 -0.77 17.49
C LEU A 84 23.85 -1.80 16.57
N VAL A 85 22.56 -1.61 16.27
CA VAL A 85 21.81 -2.37 15.26
C VAL A 85 21.00 -1.39 14.42
N ALA A 86 21.33 -1.25 13.14
CA ALA A 86 20.58 -0.38 12.22
C ALA A 86 19.14 -0.91 12.03
N ASN A 87 18.15 -0.15 12.49
CA ASN A 87 16.74 -0.50 12.30
C ASN A 87 16.29 -0.15 10.87
N LYS A 88 15.97 -1.19 10.09
CA LYS A 88 15.43 -1.05 8.72
C LYS A 88 13.91 -0.90 8.78
N SER A 89 13.42 0.32 8.59
CA SER A 89 11.97 0.57 8.49
C SER A 89 11.54 0.61 7.03
N LYS A 90 10.36 0.07 6.72
CA LYS A 90 9.79 0.12 5.36
C LYS A 90 8.91 1.35 5.24
N GLN A 91 9.20 2.18 4.25
CA GLN A 91 8.34 3.28 3.82
C GLN A 91 7.55 2.83 2.61
N TYR A 92 6.27 3.17 2.58
CA TYR A 92 5.39 2.98 1.45
C TYR A 92 4.85 4.33 1.00
N THR A 93 4.91 4.61 -0.30
CA THR A 93 4.32 5.80 -0.90
C THR A 93 3.21 5.37 -1.85
N ILE A 94 2.00 5.89 -1.63
CA ILE A 94 0.81 5.55 -2.39
C ILE A 94 0.59 6.61 -3.47
N TYR A 95 0.40 6.18 -4.72
CA TYR A 95 0.03 7.11 -5.78
C TYR A 95 -1.49 7.25 -5.81
N LYS A 96 -2.00 8.40 -5.36
CA LYS A 96 -3.42 8.78 -5.43
C LYS A 96 -3.76 9.66 -6.65
N ASN A 97 -2.88 9.76 -7.64
CA ASN A 97 -3.05 10.64 -8.81
C ASN A 97 -3.50 9.84 -10.06
N GLN A 98 -4.44 10.42 -10.81
CA GLN A 98 -5.00 9.95 -12.08
C GLN A 98 -3.94 9.45 -13.08
N THR A 99 -2.74 10.06 -13.14
CA THR A 99 -1.70 9.73 -14.13
C THR A 99 -1.25 8.25 -14.12
N ASN A 100 -1.23 7.58 -12.95
CA ASN A 100 -0.90 6.15 -12.86
C ASN A 100 -2.12 5.22 -12.95
N ILE A 101 -3.32 5.71 -12.64
CA ILE A 101 -4.57 4.97 -12.91
C ILE A 101 -4.70 4.71 -14.42
N TYR A 102 -4.26 5.63 -15.27
CA TYR A 102 -4.25 5.42 -16.71
C TYR A 102 -3.35 4.25 -17.16
N LYS A 103 -2.29 3.85 -16.44
CA LYS A 103 -1.56 2.61 -16.77
C LYS A 103 -2.39 1.34 -16.53
N ILE A 104 -3.26 1.38 -15.53
CA ILE A 104 -4.24 0.31 -15.27
C ILE A 104 -5.33 0.32 -16.33
N LEU A 105 -5.79 1.49 -16.77
CA LEU A 105 -6.89 1.67 -17.73
C LEU A 105 -6.47 1.51 -19.20
N GLU A 106 -5.28 1.97 -19.63
CA GLU A 106 -4.79 1.84 -21.00
C GLU A 106 -4.53 0.38 -21.39
N THR A 107 -4.23 -0.47 -20.41
CA THR A 107 -4.09 -1.92 -20.60
C THR A 107 -5.43 -2.68 -20.47
N LEU A 108 -6.57 -1.98 -20.46
CA LEU A 108 -7.94 -2.54 -20.57
C LEU A 108 -8.50 -2.46 -21.99
N LYS A 109 -7.80 -1.85 -22.95
CA LYS A 109 -8.16 -1.94 -24.37
C LYS A 109 -7.79 -3.33 -24.91
N LYS A 110 -8.69 -4.29 -24.70
CA LYS A 110 -8.82 -5.46 -25.58
C LYS A 110 -10.17 -5.37 -26.26
#